data_AF-A0A953KU30-F1
#
_entry.id   AF-A0A953KU30-F1
#
_cell.length_a   1.000
_cell.length_b   1.000
_cell.length_c   1.000
_cell.angle_alpha   90.00
_cell.angle_beta   90.00
_cell.angle_gamma   90.00
#
_symmetry.space_group_name_H-M   'P 1'
#
loop_
_entity.id
_entity.type
_entity.pdbx_description
1 polymer ?
#
loop_
_entity_poly.entity_id
_entity_poly.type
_entity_poly.pdbx_seq_one_letter_code
_entity_poly.pdbx_strand_id
1 'polypeptide(L)'
;MAAPSEHPIASDVIDLAPQLAALDGASRVWLGEGRAPAAAGHPLLADQRADGGWQPPWAQRAASSGLDATCHRLFQAYAAGLPLDTPALLAATEFLVRAVTAEGPLRENATLLAEAPAWLAAEDPRAARYLAASAGLWLSVFGTADAAKRALAQSRASDEMEFAQTLWQRAALAARLGAPGAADDLALLATRLDTLAVAELAWMLHALALGGLTSGHPLIDAAAARVLAQRDAPGWATPATLAA
;
A
#
# COMPACT_ATOMS: atom_id res chain seq x y z
N MET A 1 23.66 -20.67 10.14
CA MET A 1 22.22 -20.65 9.82
C MET A 1 21.84 -19.20 9.60
N ALA A 2 21.78 -18.76 8.35
CA ALA A 2 21.36 -17.41 7.99
C ALA A 2 19.82 -17.36 7.98
N ALA A 3 19.23 -16.37 8.66
CA ALA A 3 17.82 -16.07 8.51
C ALA A 3 17.54 -15.66 7.05
N PRO A 4 16.46 -16.15 6.40
CA PRO A 4 16.12 -15.70 5.07
C PRO A 4 15.62 -14.25 5.11
N SER A 5 16.15 -13.44 4.20
CA SER A 5 15.90 -12.01 4.02
C SER A 5 14.41 -11.67 3.97
N GLU A 6 13.94 -10.96 4.97
CA GLU A 6 12.66 -10.25 4.98
C GLU A 6 12.73 -9.14 3.93
N HIS A 7 11.85 -9.11 2.93
CA HIS A 7 11.60 -7.85 2.22
C HIS A 7 10.23 -7.70 1.59
N PRO A 8 9.27 -7.21 2.38
CA PRO A 8 8.22 -6.33 1.90
C PRO A 8 8.74 -4.88 1.98
N ILE A 9 9.03 -4.30 0.80
CA ILE A 9 9.76 -3.02 0.55
C ILE A 9 11.29 -3.14 0.74
N ALA A 10 11.97 -3.69 -0.28
CA ALA A 10 13.43 -3.72 -0.39
C ALA A 10 14.09 -2.40 0.03
N SER A 11 15.03 -2.49 0.98
CA SER A 11 15.95 -1.44 1.42
C SER A 11 17.00 -1.10 0.36
N ASP A 12 16.90 -1.70 -0.82
CA ASP A 12 17.73 -1.40 -1.97
C ASP A 12 17.23 -0.08 -2.56
N VAL A 13 17.80 1.03 -2.07
CA VAL A 13 17.66 2.41 -2.56
C VAL A 13 16.43 2.58 -3.45
N ILE A 14 15.24 2.44 -2.85
CA ILE A 14 14.07 3.10 -3.42
C ILE A 14 14.47 4.55 -3.33
N ASP A 15 14.61 5.20 -4.48
CA ASP A 15 14.61 6.65 -4.49
C ASP A 15 13.31 7.06 -3.82
N LEU A 16 13.39 7.37 -2.53
CA LEU A 16 12.25 7.78 -1.72
C LEU A 16 11.84 9.19 -2.10
N ALA A 17 12.55 9.88 -3.01
CA ALA A 17 12.19 11.22 -3.48
C ALA A 17 10.76 11.31 -3.96
N PRO A 18 10.24 10.42 -4.83
CA PRO A 18 8.90 10.53 -5.32
C PRO A 18 7.88 10.18 -4.24
N GLN A 19 8.17 9.24 -3.34
CA GLN A 19 7.26 8.85 -2.25
C GLN A 19 7.27 9.88 -1.12
N LEU A 20 8.40 10.52 -0.83
CA LEU A 20 8.55 11.59 0.15
C LEU A 20 8.04 12.92 -0.41
N ALA A 21 8.25 13.23 -1.69
CA ALA A 21 7.63 14.37 -2.37
C ALA A 21 6.13 14.16 -2.58
N ALA A 22 5.67 12.91 -2.74
CA ALA A 22 4.25 12.56 -2.69
C ALA A 22 3.73 12.56 -1.24
N LEU A 23 4.54 12.29 -0.22
CA LEU A 23 4.16 12.55 1.17
C LEU A 23 4.13 14.06 1.45
N ASP A 24 5.01 14.87 0.87
CA ASP A 24 5.02 16.34 1.02
C ASP A 24 3.85 16.97 0.22
N GLY A 25 3.56 16.44 -0.96
CA GLY A 25 2.38 16.78 -1.78
C GLY A 25 1.06 16.33 -1.16
N ALA A 26 0.99 15.07 -0.69
CA ALA A 26 -0.16 14.55 0.06
C ALA A 26 -0.32 15.26 1.41
N SER A 27 0.77 15.63 2.09
CA SER A 27 0.73 16.43 3.31
C SER A 27 0.15 17.81 3.03
N ARG A 28 0.50 18.44 1.91
CA ARG A 28 -0.04 19.76 1.52
C ARG A 28 -1.49 19.70 1.05
N VAL A 29 -1.91 18.60 0.41
CA VAL A 29 -3.34 18.35 0.09
C VAL A 29 -4.13 18.02 1.37
N TRP A 30 -3.55 17.29 2.32
CA TRP A 30 -4.10 17.04 3.65
C TRP A 30 -4.22 18.31 4.51
N LEU A 31 -3.29 19.25 4.34
CA LEU A 31 -3.30 20.55 5.00
C LEU A 31 -4.18 21.59 4.27
N GLY A 32 -4.81 21.22 3.14
CA GLY A 32 -5.70 22.12 2.39
C GLY A 32 -4.98 23.24 1.63
N GLU A 33 -3.68 23.10 1.36
CA GLU A 33 -2.81 24.17 0.83
C GLU A 33 -2.45 24.03 -0.67
N GLY A 34 -3.16 23.18 -1.43
CA GLY A 34 -2.77 22.86 -2.82
C GLY A 34 -3.91 22.76 -3.83
N ARG A 35 -3.65 23.16 -5.08
CA ARG A 35 -4.50 22.84 -6.24
C ARG A 35 -4.22 21.40 -6.65
N ALA A 36 -5.27 20.58 -6.81
CA ALA A 36 -5.12 19.21 -7.27
C ALA A 36 -4.37 19.17 -8.63
N PRO A 37 -3.38 18.27 -8.80
CA PRO A 37 -2.69 18.11 -10.07
C PRO A 37 -3.64 17.67 -11.18
N ALA A 38 -3.33 18.07 -12.41
CA ALA A 38 -4.10 17.62 -13.57
C ALA A 38 -3.86 16.12 -13.79
N ALA A 39 -4.96 15.34 -13.84
CA ALA A 39 -4.88 13.90 -14.04
C ALA A 39 -4.48 13.50 -15.47
N ALA A 40 -4.90 14.27 -16.47
CA ALA A 40 -4.62 13.95 -17.87
C ALA A 40 -3.11 14.04 -18.18
N GLY A 41 -2.54 12.95 -18.69
CA GLY A 41 -1.11 12.89 -19.06
C GLY A 41 -0.15 12.78 -17.87
N HIS A 42 -0.65 12.48 -16.66
CA HIS A 42 0.22 12.31 -15.50
C HIS A 42 1.12 11.07 -15.67
N PRO A 43 2.45 11.13 -15.45
CA PRO A 43 3.37 10.02 -15.69
C PRO A 43 3.05 8.74 -14.92
N LEU A 44 2.46 8.86 -13.73
CA LEU A 44 1.99 7.70 -12.95
C LEU A 44 0.88 6.90 -13.65
N LEU A 45 0.12 7.52 -14.55
CA LEU A 45 -0.95 6.86 -15.28
C LEU A 45 -0.46 6.24 -16.60
N ALA A 46 0.81 6.47 -16.96
CA ALA A 46 1.41 5.85 -18.13
C ALA A 46 1.41 4.32 -18.02
N ASP A 47 1.42 3.67 -19.17
CA ASP A 47 1.55 2.21 -19.32
C ASP A 47 0.48 1.38 -18.59
N GLN A 48 -0.67 2.00 -18.25
CA GLN A 48 -1.82 1.24 -17.79
C GLN A 48 -2.29 0.30 -18.90
N ARG A 49 -2.45 -0.97 -18.56
CA ARG A 49 -2.85 -2.00 -19.52
C ARG A 49 -4.35 -1.93 -19.77
N ALA A 50 -4.80 -2.55 -20.86
CA ALA A 50 -6.21 -2.55 -21.26
C ALA A 50 -7.15 -3.21 -20.23
N ASP A 51 -6.61 -4.05 -19.33
CA ASP A 51 -7.37 -4.63 -18.21
C ASP A 51 -7.50 -3.67 -17.02
N GLY A 52 -6.91 -2.47 -17.08
CA GLY A 52 -6.93 -1.47 -16.00
C GLY A 52 -5.81 -1.64 -14.97
N GLY A 53 -5.02 -2.71 -15.03
CA GLY A 53 -3.89 -2.90 -14.12
C GLY A 53 -2.57 -2.35 -14.67
N TRP A 54 -1.52 -2.48 -13.86
CA TRP A 54 -0.14 -2.19 -14.26
C TRP A 54 0.74 -3.43 -14.19
N GLN A 55 1.70 -3.47 -15.11
CA GLN A 55 2.78 -4.46 -15.09
C GLN A 55 3.73 -4.15 -13.92
N PRO A 56 4.13 -5.15 -13.13
CA PRO A 56 5.14 -4.95 -12.10
C PRO A 56 6.50 -4.59 -12.70
N PRO A 57 7.29 -3.71 -12.05
CA PRO A 57 8.61 -3.32 -12.55
C PRO A 57 9.61 -4.48 -12.55
N TRP A 58 9.37 -5.51 -11.74
CA TRP A 58 10.21 -6.72 -11.65
C TRP A 58 9.88 -7.79 -12.69
N ALA A 59 8.74 -7.70 -13.38
CA ALA A 59 8.32 -8.69 -14.39
C ALA A 59 8.48 -8.13 -15.80
N GLN A 60 9.71 -8.04 -16.31
CA GLN A 60 9.99 -7.38 -17.59
C GLN A 60 9.49 -8.17 -18.79
N ARG A 61 9.37 -9.51 -18.66
CA ARG A 61 8.98 -10.40 -19.77
C ARG A 61 7.49 -10.73 -19.76
N ALA A 62 6.84 -10.59 -18.62
CA ALA A 62 5.42 -10.86 -18.51
C ALA A 62 4.56 -9.77 -19.18
N ALA A 63 3.57 -10.20 -19.94
CA ALA A 63 2.59 -9.30 -20.58
C ALA A 63 1.32 -9.16 -19.73
N SER A 64 1.42 -9.21 -18.40
CA SER A 64 0.26 -9.24 -17.51
C SER A 64 0.34 -8.15 -16.44
N SER A 65 -0.83 -7.64 -16.06
CA SER A 65 -0.97 -6.78 -14.89
C SER A 65 -0.81 -7.57 -13.61
N GLY A 66 -0.18 -6.97 -12.60
CA GLY A 66 -0.03 -7.53 -11.26
C GLY A 66 -0.90 -6.82 -10.23
N LEU A 67 -1.35 -7.54 -9.21
CA LEU A 67 -2.18 -7.00 -8.13
C LEU A 67 -1.39 -6.05 -7.25
N ASP A 68 -0.19 -6.45 -6.80
CA ASP A 68 0.71 -5.63 -6.00
C ASP A 68 1.09 -4.35 -6.74
N ALA A 69 1.51 -4.48 -8.00
CA ALA A 69 1.87 -3.34 -8.85
C ALA A 69 0.70 -2.36 -9.04
N THR A 70 -0.52 -2.87 -9.18
CA THR A 70 -1.72 -2.04 -9.31
C THR A 70 -2.05 -1.32 -8.00
N CYS A 71 -1.98 -2.01 -6.85
CA CYS A 71 -2.17 -1.40 -5.54
C CYS A 71 -1.09 -0.36 -5.22
N HIS A 72 0.16 -0.64 -5.59
CA HIS A 72 1.27 0.30 -5.47
C HIS A 72 1.04 1.55 -6.32
N ARG A 73 0.52 1.39 -7.55
CA ARG A 73 0.23 2.52 -8.41
C ARG A 73 -0.90 3.40 -7.87
N LEU A 74 -1.96 2.79 -7.35
CA LEU A 74 -3.04 3.51 -6.67
C LEU A 74 -2.51 4.34 -5.50
N PHE A 75 -1.57 3.78 -4.74
CA PHE A 75 -0.91 4.51 -3.66
C PHE A 75 -0.13 5.72 -4.18
N GLN A 76 0.72 5.53 -5.19
CA GLN A 76 1.49 6.63 -5.77
C GLN A 76 0.57 7.72 -6.31
N ALA A 77 -0.52 7.35 -6.99
CA ALA A 77 -1.50 8.27 -7.54
C ALA A 77 -2.21 9.09 -6.44
N TYR A 78 -2.66 8.43 -5.38
CA TYR A 78 -3.29 9.09 -4.24
C TYR A 78 -2.32 10.01 -3.51
N ALA A 79 -1.08 9.56 -3.29
CA ALA A 79 -0.06 10.38 -2.64
C ALA A 79 0.33 11.60 -3.53
N ALA A 80 0.31 11.45 -4.85
CA ALA A 80 0.46 12.57 -5.78
C ALA A 80 -0.76 13.52 -5.80
N GLY A 81 -1.85 13.21 -5.07
CA GLY A 81 -3.04 14.04 -5.02
C GLY A 81 -3.96 13.91 -6.24
N LEU A 82 -3.85 12.81 -6.99
CA LEU A 82 -4.73 12.59 -8.13
C LEU A 82 -6.18 12.37 -7.67
N PRO A 83 -7.19 12.99 -8.34
CA PRO A 83 -8.59 12.78 -8.01
C PRO A 83 -9.02 11.32 -8.14
N LEU A 84 -9.80 10.82 -7.18
CA LEU A 84 -10.28 9.42 -7.19
C LEU A 84 -11.24 9.12 -8.35
N ASP A 85 -11.85 10.13 -8.97
CA ASP A 85 -12.68 9.99 -10.17
C ASP A 85 -11.86 9.95 -11.48
N THR A 86 -10.51 9.94 -11.39
CA THR A 86 -9.63 9.77 -12.54
C THR A 86 -9.93 8.44 -13.25
N PRO A 87 -10.22 8.43 -14.57
CA PRO A 87 -10.63 7.21 -15.29
C PRO A 87 -9.68 6.03 -15.13
N ALA A 88 -8.37 6.29 -15.12
CA ALA A 88 -7.37 5.25 -14.91
C ALA A 88 -7.49 4.59 -13.52
N LEU A 89 -7.77 5.37 -12.47
CA LEU A 89 -7.93 4.82 -11.12
C LEU A 89 -9.24 4.03 -10.97
N LEU A 90 -10.29 4.44 -11.67
CA LEU A 90 -11.54 3.68 -11.77
C LEU A 90 -11.32 2.33 -12.47
N ALA A 91 -10.62 2.31 -13.60
CA ALA A 91 -10.28 1.07 -14.32
C ALA A 91 -9.42 0.12 -13.46
N ALA A 92 -8.47 0.66 -12.69
CA ALA A 92 -7.68 -0.10 -11.74
C ALA A 92 -8.53 -0.68 -10.61
N THR A 93 -9.52 0.06 -10.14
CA THR A 93 -10.49 -0.43 -9.15
C THR A 93 -11.29 -1.59 -9.72
N GLU A 94 -11.77 -1.49 -10.96
CA GLU A 94 -12.49 -2.60 -11.63
C GLU A 94 -11.60 -3.84 -11.80
N PHE A 95 -10.32 -3.66 -12.10
CA PHE A 95 -9.33 -4.74 -12.12
C PHE A 95 -9.26 -5.46 -10.78
N LEU A 96 -9.15 -4.72 -9.67
CA LEU A 96 -9.12 -5.28 -8.32
C LEU A 96 -10.45 -5.96 -7.95
N VAL A 97 -11.61 -5.39 -8.33
CA VAL A 97 -12.92 -6.01 -8.09
C VAL A 97 -12.98 -7.39 -8.75
N ARG A 98 -12.57 -7.51 -10.02
CA ARG A 98 -12.57 -8.80 -10.73
C ARG A 98 -11.67 -9.83 -10.04
N ALA A 99 -10.49 -9.42 -9.59
CA ALA A 99 -9.57 -10.32 -8.90
C ALA A 99 -10.12 -10.77 -7.53
N VAL A 100 -10.61 -9.81 -6.73
CA VAL A 100 -11.15 -10.09 -5.39
C VAL A 100 -12.45 -10.87 -5.43
N THR A 101 -13.21 -10.83 -6.52
CA THR A 101 -14.47 -11.58 -6.71
C THR A 101 -14.30 -12.97 -7.35
N ALA A 102 -13.11 -13.27 -7.89
CA ALA A 102 -12.78 -14.60 -8.40
C ALA A 102 -12.82 -15.68 -7.30
N GLU A 103 -13.01 -16.94 -7.68
CA GLU A 103 -12.98 -18.04 -6.72
C GLU A 103 -11.57 -18.31 -6.18
N GLY A 104 -11.49 -18.68 -4.90
CA GLY A 104 -10.24 -19.01 -4.23
C GLY A 104 -9.51 -17.82 -3.59
N PRO A 105 -8.31 -18.07 -3.04
CA PRO A 105 -7.47 -17.03 -2.45
C PRO A 105 -6.96 -16.06 -3.52
N LEU A 106 -6.88 -14.77 -3.17
CA LEU A 106 -6.26 -13.78 -4.03
C LEU A 106 -4.78 -14.09 -4.24
N ARG A 107 -4.34 -14.20 -5.50
CA ARG A 107 -2.95 -14.52 -5.89
C ARG A 107 -2.54 -13.64 -7.07
N GLU A 108 -1.24 -13.41 -7.21
CA GLU A 108 -0.72 -12.80 -8.42
C GLU A 108 -1.03 -13.62 -9.67
N ASN A 109 -1.01 -12.94 -10.82
CA ASN A 109 -1.17 -13.61 -12.11
C ASN A 109 -0.10 -14.69 -12.28
N ALA A 110 -0.50 -15.91 -12.65
CA ALA A 110 0.38 -17.04 -12.83
C ALA A 110 1.54 -16.77 -13.82
N THR A 111 1.32 -15.92 -14.82
CA THR A 111 2.34 -15.53 -15.81
C THR A 111 3.47 -14.68 -15.20
N LEU A 112 3.22 -14.04 -14.05
CA LEU A 112 4.20 -13.21 -13.34
C LEU A 112 5.09 -14.03 -12.41
N LEU A 113 4.63 -15.21 -11.98
CA LEU A 113 5.27 -15.97 -10.90
C LEU A 113 6.70 -16.42 -11.20
N ALA A 114 7.07 -16.55 -12.48
CA ALA A 114 8.43 -16.91 -12.88
C ALA A 114 9.46 -15.79 -12.60
N GLU A 115 9.00 -14.54 -12.54
CA GLU A 115 9.83 -13.35 -12.27
C GLU A 115 9.51 -12.73 -10.90
N ALA A 116 8.54 -13.29 -10.17
CA ALA A 116 8.07 -12.75 -8.92
C ALA A 116 9.14 -12.83 -7.82
N PRO A 117 9.28 -11.77 -7.00
CA PRO A 117 10.07 -11.84 -5.79
C PRO A 117 9.61 -12.99 -4.87
N ALA A 118 10.55 -13.56 -4.11
CA ALA A 118 10.27 -14.72 -3.26
C ALA A 118 9.14 -14.50 -2.24
N TRP A 119 8.94 -13.27 -1.77
CA TRP A 119 7.87 -12.91 -0.83
C TRP A 119 6.46 -12.94 -1.45
N LEU A 120 6.36 -12.93 -2.79
CA LEU A 120 5.11 -12.96 -3.56
C LEU A 120 4.87 -14.33 -4.19
N ALA A 121 5.56 -15.37 -3.70
CA ALA A 121 5.42 -16.73 -4.18
C ALA A 121 3.97 -17.23 -4.05
N ALA A 122 3.47 -17.89 -5.09
CA ALA A 122 2.05 -18.30 -5.16
C ALA A 122 1.59 -19.24 -4.06
N GLU A 123 2.49 -20.05 -3.51
CA GLU A 123 2.17 -20.99 -2.44
C GLU A 123 2.37 -20.42 -1.03
N ASP A 124 2.82 -19.16 -0.90
CA ASP A 124 2.92 -18.50 0.39
C ASP A 124 1.56 -17.90 0.80
N PRO A 125 0.87 -18.44 1.83
CA PRO A 125 -0.42 -17.89 2.27
C PRO A 125 -0.31 -16.46 2.81
N ARG A 126 0.88 -16.01 3.23
CA ARG A 126 1.12 -14.62 3.65
C ARG A 126 1.02 -13.66 2.46
N ALA A 127 1.49 -14.08 1.28
CA ALA A 127 1.38 -13.28 0.06
C ALA A 127 -0.07 -13.05 -0.34
N ALA A 128 -0.90 -14.09 -0.29
CA ALA A 128 -2.34 -13.98 -0.57
C ALA A 128 -3.06 -13.03 0.40
N ARG A 129 -2.76 -13.14 1.69
CA ARG A 129 -3.32 -12.26 2.73
C ARG A 129 -2.87 -10.81 2.56
N TYR A 130 -1.61 -10.58 2.24
CA TYR A 130 -1.07 -9.25 1.89
C TYR A 130 -1.82 -8.64 0.71
N LEU A 131 -1.92 -9.36 -0.40
CA LEU A 131 -2.62 -8.89 -1.60
C LEU A 131 -4.08 -8.57 -1.27
N ALA A 132 -4.73 -9.40 -0.46
CA ALA A 132 -6.12 -9.18 -0.04
C ALA A 132 -6.25 -7.93 0.84
N ALA A 133 -5.36 -7.72 1.80
CA ALA A 133 -5.36 -6.51 2.63
C ALA A 133 -5.15 -5.25 1.78
N SER A 134 -4.17 -5.27 0.87
CA SER A 134 -3.84 -4.15 0.00
C SER A 134 -4.97 -3.81 -0.98
N ALA A 135 -5.48 -4.81 -1.71
CA ALA A 135 -6.59 -4.62 -2.64
C ALA A 135 -7.86 -4.19 -1.89
N GLY A 136 -8.16 -4.82 -0.76
CA GLY A 136 -9.33 -4.49 0.06
C GLY A 136 -9.32 -3.05 0.55
N LEU A 137 -8.17 -2.53 0.99
CA LEU A 137 -8.03 -1.13 1.39
C LEU A 137 -8.39 -0.19 0.23
N TRP A 138 -7.84 -0.40 -0.97
CA TRP A 138 -8.19 0.40 -2.14
C TRP A 138 -9.67 0.28 -2.52
N LEU A 139 -10.20 -0.94 -2.55
CA LEU A 139 -11.61 -1.18 -2.83
C LEU A 139 -12.53 -0.42 -1.86
N SER A 140 -12.15 -0.29 -0.60
CA SER A 140 -12.88 0.51 0.39
C SER A 140 -12.74 2.02 0.19
N VAL A 141 -11.61 2.50 -0.37
CA VAL A 141 -11.40 3.91 -0.74
C VAL A 141 -12.33 4.31 -1.90
N PHE A 142 -12.46 3.45 -2.91
CA PHE A 142 -13.30 3.68 -4.08
C PHE A 142 -14.78 3.26 -3.89
N GLY A 143 -15.21 2.95 -2.66
CA GLY A 143 -16.63 2.71 -2.35
C GLY A 143 -17.18 1.34 -2.77
N THR A 144 -16.32 0.37 -3.10
CA THR A 144 -16.72 -0.99 -3.47
C THR A 144 -16.86 -1.90 -2.23
N ALA A 145 -17.84 -1.58 -1.37
CA ALA A 145 -17.93 -2.12 -0.01
C ALA A 145 -17.96 -3.67 0.07
N ASP A 146 -18.70 -4.34 -0.83
CA ASP A 146 -18.82 -5.81 -0.77
C ASP A 146 -17.53 -6.51 -1.19
N ALA A 147 -16.85 -5.99 -2.22
CA ALA A 147 -15.53 -6.48 -2.61
C ALA A 147 -14.51 -6.23 -1.49
N ALA A 148 -14.52 -5.05 -0.87
CA ALA A 148 -13.66 -4.73 0.26
C ALA A 148 -13.88 -5.66 1.47
N LYS A 149 -15.13 -5.99 1.82
CA LYS A 149 -15.45 -6.96 2.88
C LYS A 149 -14.94 -8.37 2.54
N ARG A 150 -15.08 -8.80 1.28
CA ARG A 150 -14.55 -10.09 0.83
C ARG A 150 -13.02 -10.14 0.94
N ALA A 151 -12.35 -9.07 0.52
CA ALA A 151 -10.90 -8.93 0.66
C ALA A 151 -10.47 -8.92 2.15
N LEU A 152 -11.20 -8.21 3.02
CA LEU A 152 -10.95 -8.23 4.46
C LEU A 152 -11.05 -9.65 5.02
N ALA A 153 -12.07 -10.42 4.64
CA ALA A 153 -12.22 -11.80 5.07
C ALA A 153 -11.03 -12.69 4.63
N GLN A 154 -10.54 -12.50 3.39
CA GLN A 154 -9.38 -13.22 2.87
C GLN A 154 -8.04 -12.79 3.51
N SER A 155 -7.96 -11.56 4.04
CA SER A 155 -6.73 -11.03 4.65
C SER A 155 -6.47 -11.51 6.09
N ARG A 156 -7.47 -12.10 6.75
CA ARG A 156 -7.36 -12.51 8.16
C ARG A 156 -6.45 -13.73 8.30
N ALA A 157 -5.59 -13.69 9.31
CA ALA A 157 -4.70 -14.79 9.66
C ALA A 157 -5.44 -15.87 10.47
N SER A 158 -4.99 -17.12 10.38
CA SER A 158 -5.37 -18.16 11.34
C SER A 158 -4.40 -18.22 12.52
N ASP A 159 -3.06 -18.28 12.35
CA ASP A 159 -2.11 -18.44 13.48
C ASP A 159 -0.60 -18.14 13.16
N GLU A 160 -0.24 -17.44 12.07
CA GLU A 160 1.17 -17.31 11.59
C GLU A 160 1.79 -15.89 11.65
N MET A 161 3.12 -15.81 11.62
CA MET A 161 3.87 -14.55 11.42
C MET A 161 3.59 -13.96 10.02
N GLU A 162 2.77 -12.90 10.00
CA GLU A 162 2.46 -12.07 8.83
C GLU A 162 3.57 -11.08 8.48
N PHE A 163 3.60 -10.65 7.22
CA PHE A 163 4.27 -9.39 6.85
C PHE A 163 3.66 -8.24 7.65
N ALA A 164 4.49 -7.31 8.13
CA ALA A 164 4.01 -6.15 8.88
C ALA A 164 3.00 -5.32 8.05
N GLN A 165 3.22 -5.26 6.74
CA GLN A 165 2.41 -4.63 5.71
C GLN A 165 0.98 -5.15 5.72
N THR A 166 0.82 -6.48 5.78
CA THR A 166 -0.48 -7.12 5.87
C THR A 166 -1.23 -6.62 7.10
N LEU A 167 -0.55 -6.50 8.24
CA LEU A 167 -1.18 -6.09 9.49
C LEU A 167 -1.71 -4.65 9.42
N TRP A 168 -0.91 -3.67 8.97
CA TRP A 168 -1.40 -2.29 8.94
C TRP A 168 -2.42 -2.02 7.83
N GLN A 169 -2.31 -2.68 6.67
CA GLN A 169 -3.32 -2.57 5.62
C GLN A 169 -4.65 -3.20 6.07
N ARG A 170 -4.60 -4.35 6.74
CA ARG A 170 -5.78 -5.01 7.31
C ARG A 170 -6.40 -4.19 8.43
N ALA A 171 -5.60 -3.62 9.33
CA ALA A 171 -6.08 -2.72 10.38
C ALA A 171 -6.79 -1.49 9.80
N ALA A 172 -6.19 -0.85 8.79
CA ALA A 172 -6.77 0.28 8.08
C ALA A 172 -8.10 -0.09 7.38
N LEU A 173 -8.12 -1.22 6.68
CA LEU A 173 -9.30 -1.73 6.00
C LEU A 173 -10.43 -2.04 7.00
N ALA A 174 -10.11 -2.73 8.09
CA ALA A 174 -11.07 -3.06 9.14
C ALA A 174 -11.65 -1.80 9.80
N ALA A 175 -10.81 -0.82 10.12
CA ALA A 175 -11.23 0.46 10.68
C ALA A 175 -12.17 1.21 9.73
N ARG A 176 -11.82 1.29 8.44
CA ARG A 176 -12.63 1.95 7.41
C ARG A 176 -13.99 1.30 7.20
N LEU A 177 -14.06 -0.02 7.29
CA LEU A 177 -15.31 -0.78 7.15
C LEU A 177 -16.13 -0.82 8.44
N GLY A 178 -15.63 -0.27 9.55
CA GLY A 178 -16.25 -0.44 10.88
C GLY A 178 -16.33 -1.91 11.30
N ALA A 179 -15.39 -2.73 10.83
CA ALA A 179 -15.41 -4.17 11.03
C ALA A 179 -14.89 -4.56 12.44
N PRO A 180 -15.42 -5.64 13.03
CA PRO A 180 -14.90 -6.18 14.27
C PRO A 180 -13.44 -6.63 14.09
N GLY A 181 -12.63 -6.50 15.15
CA GLY A 181 -11.21 -6.83 15.15
C GLY A 181 -10.27 -5.69 14.73
N ALA A 182 -10.81 -4.54 14.26
CA ALA A 182 -9.98 -3.38 13.95
C ALA A 182 -9.15 -2.91 15.16
N ALA A 183 -9.75 -2.87 16.34
CA ALA A 183 -9.07 -2.49 17.57
C ALA A 183 -7.93 -3.45 17.95
N ASP A 184 -8.14 -4.75 17.75
CA ASP A 184 -7.13 -5.78 18.07
C ASP A 184 -5.94 -5.69 17.11
N ASP A 185 -6.19 -5.49 15.82
CA ASP A 185 -5.12 -5.31 14.83
C ASP A 185 -4.33 -4.02 15.08
N LEU A 186 -5.00 -2.92 15.46
CA LEU A 186 -4.35 -1.67 15.85
C LEU A 186 -3.53 -1.82 17.14
N ALA A 187 -4.03 -2.56 18.13
CA ALA A 187 -3.31 -2.84 19.36
C ALA A 187 -2.06 -3.69 19.09
N LEU A 188 -2.18 -4.74 18.27
CA LEU A 188 -1.04 -5.55 17.85
C LEU A 188 -0.01 -4.71 17.09
N LEU A 189 -0.45 -3.85 16.18
CA LEU A 189 0.44 -2.94 15.44
C LEU A 189 1.18 -1.97 16.38
N ALA A 190 0.53 -1.49 17.43
CA ALA A 190 1.15 -0.64 18.44
C ALA A 190 2.33 -1.33 19.14
N THR A 191 2.24 -2.65 19.39
CA THR A 191 3.34 -3.41 20.00
C THR A 191 4.55 -3.58 19.09
N ARG A 192 4.40 -3.32 17.79
CA ARG A 192 5.45 -3.50 16.75
C ARG A 192 6.09 -2.19 16.30
N LEU A 193 5.65 -1.02 16.80
CA LEU A 193 6.19 0.26 16.36
C LEU A 193 7.72 0.35 16.47
N ASP A 194 8.28 -0.27 17.50
CA ASP A 194 9.71 -0.24 17.82
C ASP A 194 10.55 -1.09 16.86
N THR A 195 9.92 -2.00 16.10
CA THR A 195 10.59 -2.88 15.15
C THR A 195 10.50 -2.40 13.72
N LEU A 196 9.67 -1.39 13.43
CA LEU A 196 9.45 -0.88 12.07
C LEU A 196 10.50 0.16 11.69
N ALA A 197 11.01 0.05 10.47
CA ALA A 197 11.84 1.09 9.88
C ALA A 197 11.03 2.37 9.61
N VAL A 198 11.71 3.50 9.48
CA VAL A 198 11.07 4.81 9.17
C VAL A 198 10.20 4.75 7.93
N ALA A 199 10.69 4.11 6.87
CA ALA A 199 9.93 3.96 5.63
C ALA A 199 8.63 3.18 5.90
N GLU A 200 8.70 2.05 6.62
CA GLU A 200 7.53 1.25 6.99
C GLU A 200 6.55 2.05 7.86
N LEU A 201 7.03 2.85 8.81
CA LEU A 201 6.19 3.75 9.60
C LEU A 201 5.47 4.78 8.72
N ALA A 202 6.13 5.34 7.70
CA ALA A 202 5.50 6.28 6.76
C ALA A 202 4.41 5.58 5.91
N TRP A 203 4.69 4.38 5.40
CA TRP A 203 3.72 3.56 4.67
C TRP A 203 2.52 3.16 5.55
N MET A 204 2.79 2.78 6.80
CA MET A 204 1.77 2.47 7.79
C MET A 204 0.88 3.67 8.09
N LEU A 205 1.46 4.85 8.38
CA LEU A 205 0.71 6.08 8.63
C LEU A 205 -0.22 6.42 7.47
N HIS A 206 0.27 6.28 6.23
CA HIS A 206 -0.54 6.53 5.05
C HIS A 206 -1.70 5.53 4.92
N ALA A 207 -1.44 4.24 5.12
CA ALA A 207 -2.48 3.22 5.09
C ALA A 207 -3.55 3.48 6.15
N LEU A 208 -3.15 3.79 7.39
CA LEU A 208 -4.08 4.10 8.48
C LEU A 208 -4.89 5.38 8.21
N ALA A 209 -4.29 6.38 7.56
CA ALA A 209 -5.00 7.59 7.11
C ALA A 209 -6.07 7.26 6.05
N LEU A 210 -5.76 6.40 5.08
CA LEU A 210 -6.78 5.86 4.15
C LEU A 210 -7.88 5.12 4.91
N GLY A 211 -7.52 4.45 6.01
CA GLY A 211 -8.41 3.80 6.96
C GLY A 211 -9.34 4.74 7.74
N GLY A 212 -9.13 6.06 7.64
CA GLY A 212 -9.88 7.07 8.39
C GLY A 212 -9.32 7.40 9.77
N LEU A 213 -8.15 6.86 10.14
CA LEU A 213 -7.47 7.24 11.38
C LEU A 213 -6.75 8.58 11.17
N THR A 214 -6.83 9.45 12.16
CA THR A 214 -6.26 10.81 12.11
C THR A 214 -5.44 11.11 13.36
N SER A 215 -4.82 12.30 13.39
CA SER A 215 -4.13 12.84 14.55
C SER A 215 -4.99 12.82 15.81
N GLY A 216 -4.40 12.49 16.95
CA GLY A 216 -5.10 12.28 18.22
C GLY A 216 -5.42 10.82 18.52
N HIS A 217 -5.23 9.92 17.55
CA HIS A 217 -5.18 8.49 17.83
C HIS A 217 -3.79 8.11 18.38
N PRO A 218 -3.67 7.44 19.55
CA PRO A 218 -2.37 7.19 20.19
C PRO A 218 -1.33 6.49 19.29
N LEU A 219 -1.77 5.52 18.46
CA LEU A 219 -0.90 4.85 17.50
C LEU A 219 -0.34 5.80 16.43
N ILE A 220 -1.17 6.71 15.92
CA ILE A 220 -0.78 7.67 14.87
C ILE A 220 0.23 8.65 15.46
N ASP A 221 -0.06 9.21 16.63
CA ASP A 221 0.80 10.19 17.29
C ASP A 221 2.17 9.58 17.65
N ALA A 222 2.18 8.35 18.18
CA ALA A 222 3.41 7.64 18.51
C ALA A 222 4.26 7.33 17.25
N ALA A 223 3.64 6.87 16.16
CA ALA A 223 4.34 6.60 14.91
C ALA A 223 4.87 7.88 14.26
N ALA A 224 4.07 8.96 14.23
CA ALA A 224 4.48 10.25 13.69
C ALA A 224 5.67 10.84 14.47
N ALA A 225 5.64 10.77 15.81
CA ALA A 225 6.74 11.23 16.64
C ALA A 225 8.06 10.50 16.31
N ARG A 226 8.01 9.20 16.01
CA ARG A 226 9.19 8.41 15.63
C ARG A 226 9.73 8.78 14.26
N VAL A 227 8.85 9.00 13.28
CA VAL A 227 9.24 9.47 11.96
C VAL A 227 9.94 10.84 12.07
N LEU A 228 9.34 11.76 12.84
CA LEU A 228 9.89 13.10 13.06
C LEU A 228 11.23 13.08 13.80
N ALA A 229 11.40 12.18 14.78
CA ALA A 229 12.66 12.04 15.52
C ALA A 229 13.84 11.59 14.62
N GLN A 230 13.56 10.98 13.46
CA GLN A 230 14.57 10.49 12.52
C GLN A 230 14.73 11.40 11.29
N ARG A 231 14.01 12.53 11.23
CA ARG A 231 14.06 13.49 10.13
C ARG A 231 15.45 14.05 9.86
N ASP A 232 16.24 14.22 10.92
CA ASP A 232 17.56 14.86 10.84
C ASP A 232 18.70 13.83 10.78
N ALA A 233 18.38 12.53 10.63
CA ALA A 233 19.37 11.47 10.49
C ALA A 233 19.98 11.42 9.06
N PRO A 234 21.28 11.09 8.92
CA PRO A 234 21.89 10.91 7.60
C PRO A 234 21.18 9.79 6.83
N GLY A 235 20.69 10.10 5.62
CA GLY A 235 19.87 9.21 4.79
C GLY A 235 18.42 9.67 4.58
N TRP A 236 17.98 10.71 5.30
CA TRP A 236 16.71 11.38 4.99
C TRP A 236 16.87 12.24 3.72
N ALA A 237 16.21 11.85 2.63
CA ALA A 237 16.19 12.66 1.41
C ALA A 237 15.32 13.90 1.65
N THR A 238 15.96 15.06 1.70
CA THR A 238 15.29 16.36 1.61
C THR A 238 15.10 16.73 0.14
N PRO A 239 14.12 17.59 -0.22
CA PRO A 239 14.02 18.12 -1.57
C PRO A 239 15.33 18.72 -2.10
N ALA A 240 16.19 19.26 -1.22
CA ALA A 240 17.49 19.81 -1.56
C ALA A 240 18.53 18.74 -1.96
N THR A 241 18.47 17.53 -1.37
CA THR A 241 19.36 16.41 -1.72
C THR A 241 18.94 15.65 -2.99
N LEU A 242 17.78 15.99 -3.55
CA LEU A 242 17.19 15.34 -4.74
C LEU A 242 17.35 16.18 -6.02
N ALA A 243 17.86 17.41 -5.87
CA ALA A 243 18.13 18.34 -6.95
C ALA A 243 19.63 18.47 -7.29
N ALA A 244 20.48 17.64 -6.68
CA ALA A 244 21.93 17.59 -6.89
C ALA A 244 22.31 16.30 -7.64
#